data_AF-A0A5K1C2Z9-F1
#
_entry.id   AF-A0A5K1C2Z9-F1
#
_cell.length_a   1.000
_cell.length_b   1.000
_cell.length_c   1.000
_cell.angle_alpha   90.00
_cell.angle_beta   90.00
_cell.angle_gamma   90.00
#
_symmetry.space_group_name_H-M   'P 1'
#
loop_
_entity.id
_entity.type
_entity.pdbx_description
1 polymer ?
#
loop_
_entity_poly.entity_id
_entity_poly.type
_entity_poly.pdbx_seq_one_letter_code
_entity_poly.pdbx_strand_id
1 'polypeptide(L)'
;MCPCRRKTRFLTTTHLIKATKSREFLVSSSSLLALFPMGMVKFFAFLWSVSLLGLKVLVLGKFVVEKNSLRVTSPDSIKGTYDSAIGNFGVPQYGGSMAGTVLYPKEDSKACKGFDEFELSFKSKPGALPNFVLVDRG
;
A
#
# COMPACT_ATOMS: atom_id res chain seq x y z
N MET A 1 -14.53 -2.32 13.61
CA MET A 1 -13.99 -2.17 12.25
C MET A 1 -12.63 -1.53 12.31
N CYS A 2 -11.59 -2.30 12.04
CA CYS A 2 -10.29 -1.70 11.76
C CYS A 2 -10.34 -1.06 10.38
N PRO A 3 -9.84 0.18 10.22
CA PRO A 3 -9.77 0.78 8.91
C PRO A 3 -8.83 -0.09 8.08
N CYS A 4 -9.33 -0.66 6.98
CA CYS A 4 -8.48 -1.27 5.96
C CYS A 4 -7.61 -0.15 5.37
N ARG A 5 -6.52 0.20 6.06
CA ARG A 5 -5.49 1.08 5.54
C ARG A 5 -4.85 0.30 4.43
N ARG A 6 -5.30 0.57 3.21
CA ARG A 6 -4.45 0.35 2.05
C ARG A 6 -3.15 1.09 2.39
N LYS A 7 -2.07 0.34 2.62
CA LYS A 7 -0.74 0.91 2.58
C LYS A 7 -0.53 1.24 1.10
N THR A 8 -1.20 2.29 0.61
CA THR A 8 -0.66 3.15 -0.42
C THR A 8 0.59 3.74 0.22
N ARG A 9 1.64 2.91 0.30
CA ARG A 9 2.98 3.39 0.05
C ARG A 9 2.90 3.85 -1.41
N PHE A 10 2.33 5.04 -1.59
CA PHE A 10 2.73 5.92 -2.64
C PHE A 10 4.25 5.84 -2.53
N LEU A 11 4.90 5.22 -3.51
CA LEU A 11 6.26 5.62 -3.82
C LEU A 11 6.12 7.10 -4.16
N THR A 12 6.00 7.97 -3.16
CA THR A 12 6.59 9.28 -3.25
C THR A 12 8.04 8.94 -3.47
N THR A 13 8.45 9.06 -4.73
CA THR A 13 9.81 9.21 -5.19
C THR A 13 10.43 10.37 -4.40
N THR A 14 10.75 10.08 -3.15
CA THR A 14 11.54 10.86 -2.20
C THR A 14 12.70 9.96 -1.80
N HIS A 15 13.21 9.22 -2.79
CA HIS A 15 14.59 8.81 -2.76
C HIS A 15 15.42 10.08 -2.82
N LEU A 16 16.11 10.34 -1.70
CA LEU A 16 17.50 10.76 -1.70
C LEU A 16 17.86 11.90 -2.66
N ILE A 17 17.65 13.14 -2.21
CA ILE A 17 18.67 14.17 -2.41
C ILE A 17 18.88 14.86 -1.06
N LYS A 18 19.77 14.27 -0.25
CA LYS A 18 20.37 14.96 0.88
C LYS A 18 21.55 15.77 0.34
N ALA A 19 21.34 17.08 0.29
CA ALA A 19 22.33 18.17 0.40
C ALA A 19 23.57 18.16 -0.51
N THR A 20 23.56 19.02 -1.54
CA THR A 20 24.75 19.77 -1.97
C THR A 20 24.39 21.17 -2.47
N LYS A 21 24.57 22.14 -1.56
CA LYS A 21 25.18 23.47 -1.71
C LYS A 21 25.18 24.17 -3.10
N SER A 22 24.77 25.44 -3.05
CA SER A 22 25.10 26.54 -3.99
C SER A 22 24.57 26.45 -5.42
N ARG A 23 23.46 27.13 -5.68
CA ARG A 23 23.46 28.47 -6.31
C ARG A 23 22.03 28.94 -6.38
N GLU A 24 21.82 30.17 -5.91
CA GLU A 24 20.60 30.92 -6.15
C GLU A 24 20.37 31.00 -7.66
N PHE A 25 19.25 30.46 -8.11
CA PHE A 25 18.64 30.89 -9.35
C PHE A 25 17.18 31.15 -9.03
N LEU A 26 16.96 32.26 -8.33
CA LEU A 26 15.68 32.96 -8.33
C LEU A 26 15.41 33.32 -9.80
N VAL A 27 14.80 32.41 -10.55
CA VAL A 27 14.13 32.78 -11.79
C VAL A 27 12.96 33.63 -11.35
N SER A 28 13.19 34.94 -11.35
CA SER A 28 12.20 35.99 -11.25
C SER A 28 11.11 35.72 -12.29
N SER A 29 10.09 34.95 -11.88
CA SER A 29 8.87 34.69 -12.65
C SER A 29 8.00 35.95 -12.76
N SER A 30 8.44 37.05 -12.15
CA SER A 30 7.81 38.36 -12.15
C SER A 30 7.81 39.05 -13.53
N SER A 31 8.70 38.67 -14.44
CA SER A 31 8.90 39.45 -15.69
C SER A 31 8.15 38.91 -16.91
N LEU A 32 7.66 37.67 -16.91
CA LEU A 32 6.90 37.10 -18.04
C LEU A 32 5.38 37.29 -17.93
N LEU A 33 4.86 37.67 -16.77
CA LEU A 33 3.43 37.89 -16.54
C LEU A 33 2.95 39.28 -17.00
N ALA A 34 3.86 40.20 -17.31
CA ALA A 34 3.55 41.59 -17.65
C ALA A 34 3.12 41.82 -19.11
N LEU A 35 3.16 40.80 -19.97
CA LEU A 35 2.86 40.91 -21.41
C LEU A 35 1.53 40.25 -21.82
N PHE A 36 0.78 39.69 -20.87
CA PHE A 36 -0.53 39.12 -21.14
C PHE A 36 -1.63 40.07 -20.66
N PRO A 37 -2.69 40.33 -21.46
CA PRO A 37 -3.78 41.20 -21.04
C PRO A 37 -4.35 40.70 -19.70
N MET A 38 -4.56 41.59 -18.73
CA MET A 38 -4.97 41.26 -17.35
C MET A 38 -6.19 40.31 -17.24
N GLY A 39 -7.04 40.24 -18.27
CA GLY A 39 -8.16 39.30 -18.33
C GLY A 39 -7.73 37.84 -18.57
N MET A 40 -6.65 37.61 -19.32
CA MET A 40 -6.18 36.28 -19.69
C MET A 40 -5.52 35.56 -18.51
N VAL A 41 -4.77 36.29 -17.67
CA VAL A 41 -4.14 35.74 -16.46
C VAL A 41 -5.20 35.28 -15.43
N LYS A 42 -6.28 36.04 -15.26
CA LYS A 42 -7.39 35.67 -14.38
C LYS A 42 -8.16 34.45 -14.87
N PHE A 43 -8.30 34.33 -16.19
CA PHE A 43 -8.95 33.17 -16.82
C PHE A 43 -8.13 31.90 -16.64
N PHE A 44 -6.81 31.97 -16.85
CA PHE A 44 -5.92 30.83 -16.61
C PHE A 44 -5.81 30.46 -15.12
N ALA A 45 -5.80 31.43 -14.21
CA ALA A 45 -5.82 31.17 -12.77
C ALA A 45 -7.13 30.51 -12.32
N PHE A 46 -8.26 30.91 -12.89
CA PHE A 46 -9.57 30.30 -12.61
C PHE A 46 -9.68 28.89 -13.20
N LEU A 47 -9.17 28.67 -14.42
CA LEU A 47 -9.11 27.33 -15.01
C LEU A 47 -8.18 26.39 -14.22
N TRP A 48 -7.05 26.90 -13.73
CA TRP A 48 -6.14 26.13 -12.88
C TRP A 48 -6.78 25.79 -11.53
N SER A 49 -7.49 26.75 -10.89
CA SER A 49 -8.15 26.52 -9.61
C SER A 49 -9.31 25.51 -9.71
N VAL A 50 -10.10 25.55 -10.79
CA VAL A 50 -11.15 24.56 -11.06
C VAL A 50 -10.56 23.18 -11.37
N SER A 51 -9.45 23.12 -12.11
CA SER A 51 -8.74 21.86 -12.43
C SER A 51 -8.15 21.18 -11.20
N LEU A 52 -7.59 21.96 -10.26
CA LEU A 52 -7.08 21.45 -8.97
C LEU A 52 -8.20 20.93 -8.05
N LEU A 53 -9.43 21.44 -8.20
CA LEU A 53 -10.58 21.02 -7.40
C LEU A 53 -11.23 19.72 -7.91
N GLY A 54 -11.05 19.39 -9.20
CA GLY A 54 -11.69 18.25 -9.86
C GLY A 54 -10.97 16.90 -9.71
N LEU A 55 -9.70 16.87 -9.31
CA LEU A 55 -8.89 15.63 -9.34
C LEU A 55 -8.69 14.99 -7.96
N LYS A 56 -9.77 14.76 -7.21
CA LYS A 56 -9.76 13.77 -6.11
C LYS A 56 -10.50 12.51 -6.53
N VAL A 57 -9.94 11.81 -7.51
CA VAL A 57 -10.37 10.44 -7.81
C VAL A 57 -10.01 9.58 -6.61
N LEU A 58 -11.00 9.28 -5.77
CA LEU A 58 -10.90 8.21 -4.78
C LEU A 58 -10.80 6.90 -5.56
N VAL A 59 -9.57 6.41 -5.76
CA VAL A 59 -9.34 5.08 -6.32
C VAL A 59 -9.87 4.07 -5.31
N LEU A 60 -11.12 3.66 -5.45
CA LEU A 60 -11.69 2.51 -4.75
C LEU A 60 -11.15 1.25 -5.44
N GLY A 61 -9.91 0.88 -5.12
CA GLY A 61 -9.36 -0.43 -5.47
C GLY A 61 -10.31 -1.53 -5.00
N LYS A 62 -10.92 -2.23 -5.96
CA LYS A 62 -11.73 -3.42 -5.76
C LYS A 62 -10.76 -4.59 -5.51
N PHE A 63 -10.88 -5.22 -4.36
CA PHE A 63 -10.26 -6.51 -4.13
C PHE A 63 -11.04 -7.53 -4.96
N VAL A 64 -10.44 -8.00 -6.05
CA VAL A 64 -10.99 -9.12 -6.79
C VAL A 64 -10.54 -10.37 -6.04
N VAL A 65 -11.51 -10.98 -5.36
CA VAL A 65 -11.31 -12.21 -4.62
C VAL A 65 -11.51 -13.38 -5.58
N GLU A 66 -10.47 -14.17 -5.76
CA GLU A 66 -10.56 -15.43 -6.48
C GLU A 66 -10.82 -16.58 -5.49
N LYS A 67 -11.71 -17.50 -5.86
CA LYS A 67 -11.93 -18.72 -5.09
C LYS A 67 -10.71 -19.62 -5.29
N ASN A 68 -10.00 -19.92 -4.22
CA ASN A 68 -8.95 -20.92 -4.22
C ASN A 68 -9.09 -21.84 -3.01
N SER A 69 -8.34 -22.93 -2.99
CA SER A 69 -8.31 -23.87 -1.87
C SER A 69 -7.13 -23.60 -0.94
N LEU A 70 -7.36 -23.70 0.36
CA LEU A 70 -6.34 -23.75 1.40
C LEU A 70 -6.30 -25.17 1.96
N ARG A 71 -5.13 -25.80 1.95
CA ARG A 71 -4.97 -27.17 2.44
C ARG A 71 -4.17 -27.19 3.74
N VAL A 72 -4.78 -27.73 4.79
CA VAL A 72 -4.12 -27.96 6.09
C VAL A 72 -3.51 -29.35 6.06
N THR A 73 -2.19 -29.43 6.22
CA THR A 73 -1.43 -30.69 6.20
C THR A 73 -1.29 -31.32 7.57
N SER A 74 -1.28 -30.51 8.64
CA SER A 74 -1.08 -30.93 10.03
C SER A 74 -1.64 -29.89 11.01
N PRO A 75 -2.09 -30.28 12.22
CA PRO A 75 -2.21 -31.65 12.76
C PRO A 75 -3.39 -32.44 12.17
N ASP A 76 -3.41 -33.77 12.36
CA ASP A 76 -4.42 -34.64 11.73
C ASP A 76 -5.88 -34.32 12.15
N SER A 77 -6.08 -33.66 13.29
CA SER A 77 -7.40 -33.26 13.78
C SER A 77 -8.13 -32.23 12.89
N ILE A 78 -7.39 -31.40 12.17
CA ILE A 78 -7.92 -30.33 11.30
C ILE A 78 -7.39 -30.45 9.86
N LYS A 79 -6.85 -31.62 9.52
CA LYS A 79 -6.28 -31.88 8.21
C LYS A 79 -7.40 -31.97 7.18
N GLY A 80 -7.25 -31.24 6.08
CA GLY A 80 -8.29 -31.15 5.07
C GLY A 80 -8.02 -30.03 4.07
N THR A 81 -8.91 -29.97 3.07
CA THR A 81 -8.95 -28.87 2.11
C THR A 81 -10.16 -28.00 2.43
N TYR A 82 -9.92 -26.70 2.51
CA TYR A 82 -10.90 -25.69 2.86
C TYR A 82 -11.00 -24.65 1.75
N ASP A 83 -12.18 -24.08 1.58
CA ASP A 83 -12.38 -22.97 0.66
C ASP A 83 -11.74 -21.69 1.22
N SER A 84 -11.05 -20.97 0.35
CA SER A 84 -10.37 -19.73 0.68
C SER A 84 -10.60 -18.66 -0.40
N ALA A 85 -10.54 -17.42 0.06
CA ALA A 85 -10.64 -16.23 -0.75
C ALA A 85 -9.25 -15.63 -0.86
N ILE A 86 -8.62 -15.72 -2.04
CA ILE A 86 -7.29 -15.14 -2.26
C ILE A 86 -7.47 -13.81 -2.98
N GLY A 87 -6.89 -12.76 -2.39
CA GLY A 87 -6.78 -11.47 -3.07
C GLY A 87 -5.74 -11.53 -4.18
N ASN A 88 -6.02 -10.87 -5.29
CA ASN A 88 -5.11 -10.71 -6.43
C ASN A 88 -3.88 -9.82 -6.16
N PHE A 89 -3.49 -9.64 -4.90
CA PHE A 89 -2.37 -8.81 -4.47
C PHE A 89 -1.34 -9.67 -3.73
N GLY A 90 -0.06 -9.49 -4.05
CA GLY A 90 1.03 -10.25 -3.39
C GLY A 90 1.16 -11.70 -3.85
N VAL A 91 0.34 -12.15 -4.80
CA VAL A 91 0.45 -13.46 -5.47
C VAL A 91 1.19 -13.27 -6.79
N PRO A 92 2.16 -14.13 -7.14
CA PRO A 92 2.81 -14.07 -8.45
C PRO A 92 1.80 -14.29 -9.60
N GLN A 93 2.09 -13.75 -10.79
CA GLN A 93 1.21 -13.95 -11.96
C GLN A 93 1.29 -15.35 -12.57
N TYR A 94 2.25 -16.16 -12.14
CA TYR A 94 2.33 -17.57 -12.48
C TYR A 94 1.70 -18.40 -11.36
N GLY A 95 1.01 -19.48 -11.73
CA GLY A 95 0.41 -20.41 -10.78
C GLY A 95 1.47 -21.08 -9.90
N GLY A 96 1.09 -21.42 -8.67
CA GLY A 96 1.97 -22.08 -7.72
C GLY A 96 1.29 -22.41 -6.40
N SER A 97 2.01 -23.11 -5.52
CA SER A 97 1.56 -23.39 -4.16
C SER A 97 2.69 -23.07 -3.18
N MET A 98 2.33 -22.50 -2.03
CA MET A 98 3.27 -22.18 -0.95
C MET A 98 2.88 -22.98 0.29
N ALA A 99 3.82 -23.74 0.85
CA ALA A 99 3.66 -24.41 2.13
C ALA A 99 4.38 -23.61 3.22
N GLY A 100 3.82 -23.58 4.42
CA GLY A 100 4.27 -22.74 5.51
C GLY A 100 3.66 -23.16 6.84
N THR A 101 4.14 -22.57 7.93
CA THR A 101 3.59 -22.78 9.28
C THR A 101 2.66 -21.64 9.66
N VAL A 102 1.61 -21.93 10.43
CA VAL A 102 0.64 -20.90 10.86
C VAL A 102 1.02 -20.37 12.24
N LEU A 103 1.11 -19.05 12.36
CA LEU A 103 1.35 -18.34 13.63
C LEU A 103 0.18 -17.42 13.94
N TYR A 104 -0.33 -17.48 15.16
CA TYR A 104 -1.35 -16.56 15.65
C TYR A 104 -0.71 -15.57 16.63
N PRO A 105 -0.78 -14.26 16.37
CA PRO A 105 -0.18 -13.25 17.23
C PRO A 105 -1.01 -13.10 18.52
N LYS A 106 -0.32 -13.09 19.67
CA LYS A 106 -0.97 -12.87 20.97
C LYS A 106 -1.39 -11.41 21.17
N GLU A 107 -0.62 -10.48 20.60
CA GLU A 107 -0.89 -9.05 20.64
C GLU A 107 -1.32 -8.56 19.26
N ASP A 108 -2.32 -7.67 19.23
CA ASP A 108 -2.95 -7.15 17.99
C ASP A 108 -3.44 -8.25 17.03
N SER A 109 -4.29 -9.16 17.51
CA SER A 109 -4.84 -10.26 16.67
C SER A 109 -5.60 -9.80 15.43
N LYS A 110 -6.06 -8.54 15.40
CA LYS A 110 -6.75 -7.92 14.27
C LYS A 110 -5.81 -7.21 13.29
N ALA A 111 -4.51 -7.17 13.57
CA ALA A 111 -3.47 -6.56 12.75
C ALA A 111 -3.77 -5.10 12.35
N CYS A 112 -4.33 -4.33 13.28
CA CYS A 112 -4.77 -2.96 13.01
C CYS A 112 -3.66 -1.94 13.23
N LYS A 113 -2.62 -2.34 13.94
CA LYS A 113 -1.40 -1.58 14.22
C LYS A 113 -0.20 -2.30 13.59
N GLY A 114 0.95 -1.61 13.57
CA GLY A 114 2.17 -2.24 13.09
C GLY A 114 2.68 -3.26 14.11
N PHE A 115 3.01 -4.47 13.67
CA PHE A 115 3.64 -5.47 14.54
C PHE A 115 5.02 -5.05 15.06
N ASP A 116 5.67 -4.09 14.40
CA ASP A 116 6.93 -3.48 14.84
C ASP A 116 6.78 -2.75 16.20
N GLU A 117 5.58 -2.26 16.53
CA GLU A 117 5.30 -1.58 17.81
C GLU A 117 5.28 -2.55 19.00
N PHE A 118 5.14 -3.86 18.74
CA PHE A 118 5.02 -4.92 19.73
C PHE A 118 6.26 -5.83 19.77
N GLU A 119 7.36 -5.43 19.11
CA GLU A 119 8.57 -6.24 18.94
C GLU A 119 8.31 -7.65 18.35
N LEU A 120 7.19 -7.84 17.64
CA LEU A 120 6.80 -9.10 17.04
C LEU A 120 7.36 -9.22 15.61
N SER A 121 8.31 -10.14 15.42
CA SER A 121 8.86 -10.47 14.09
C SER A 121 8.41 -11.85 13.64
N PHE A 122 7.72 -11.91 12.49
CA PHE A 122 7.29 -13.16 11.86
C PHE A 122 8.28 -13.71 10.84
N LYS A 123 9.51 -13.20 10.81
CA LYS A 123 10.53 -13.68 9.88
C LYS A 123 10.88 -15.15 10.18
N SER A 124 10.78 -16.01 9.18
CA SER A 124 11.24 -17.39 9.28
C SER A 124 12.76 -17.45 9.32
N LYS A 125 13.29 -18.49 9.95
CA LYS A 125 14.73 -18.77 9.92
C LYS A 125 15.14 -19.21 8.50
N PRO A 126 16.36 -18.88 8.03
CA PRO A 126 16.86 -19.43 6.78
C PRO A 126 16.79 -20.96 6.79
N GLY A 127 16.22 -21.55 5.73
CA GLY A 127 16.01 -22.99 5.61
C GLY A 127 14.75 -23.55 6.32
N ALA A 128 14.02 -22.72 7.06
CA ALA A 128 12.71 -23.09 7.61
C ALA A 128 11.57 -22.73 6.65
N LEU A 129 10.42 -23.37 6.86
CA LEU A 129 9.18 -23.00 6.17
C LEU A 129 8.79 -21.54 6.46
N PRO A 130 8.20 -20.83 5.48
CA PRO A 130 7.67 -19.49 5.70
C PRO A 130 6.54 -19.50 6.74
N ASN A 131 6.34 -18.37 7.39
CA ASN A 131 5.30 -18.21 8.40
C ASN A 131 4.08 -17.51 7.78
N PHE A 132 2.91 -18.13 7.91
CA PHE A 132 1.61 -17.56 7.64
C PHE A 132 1.03 -17.00 8.93
N VAL A 133 0.72 -15.69 8.96
CA VAL A 133 0.11 -15.06 10.13
C VAL A 133 -1.40 -15.16 10.04
N LEU A 134 -2.03 -15.81 11.01
CA LEU A 134 -3.47 -15.88 11.14
C LEU A 134 -3.96 -14.64 11.89
N VAL A 135 -4.91 -13.91 11.30
CA VAL A 135 -5.45 -12.66 11.86
C VAL A 135 -6.96 -12.70 11.91
N ASP A 136 -7.53 -12.08 12.94
CA ASP A 136 -8.96 -12.00 13.13
C ASP A 136 -9.56 -10.86 12.31
N ARG A 137 -10.79 -11.09 11.83
CA ARG A 137 -11.57 -10.05 11.16
C ARG A 137 -12.01 -8.99 12.19
N GLY A 138 -11.76 -7.70 11.89
CA GLY A 138 -11.94 -6.58 12.83
C GLY A 138 -12.85 -5.44 12.37
#